data_AF-A0A9D9D9W6-F1
#
_entry.id   AF-A0A9D9D9W6-F1
#
_cell.length_a   1.000
_cell.length_b   1.000
_cell.length_c   1.000
_cell.angle_alpha   90.00
_cell.angle_beta   90.00
_cell.angle_gamma   90.00
#
_symmetry.space_group_name_H-M   'P 1'
#
loop_
_entity.id
_entity.type
_entity.pdbx_description
1 polymer ?
#
loop_
_entity_poly.entity_id
_entity_poly.type
_entity_poly.pdbx_seq_one_letter_code
_entity_poly.pdbx_strand_id
1 'polypeptide(L)'
;MFNKSRNTLPERGAEGLTLIGIDIGTSRLRIIAGTVDDDGLVQVSYYDEVPSRGMVCGAVGDMFALSDALAVLLQNFQEKTGLRPEHCLVGVAGRHIISANEKGLATVQNRTVSAADRRHCVESARSVKSMSDGYDIVHVVPQYFVCDGVSQIMNPIGLSAMRVEAVVHVVSCKSDHARNLRAVLQRVSPEAAIDRFAFNGIAAADAVLSNDEKNIGVCLIDYGAGTVNVAVYENQHLILTFGLARGGENITRRIATKWGLPMATAEQIKYVCGVSGASGLTGSDYRMGEEDKKFSVKYMLPDGSEQRVLLEREQVAETIATELKDVFNSVSDYIERAIREMNTTINLGAGFVITGGVARTEGIEQVASLALSPNRYTPVKVKVASPCRVKWEDGGQPRGPESAVAVGLLRFGRADIDERLQSQPEVQSSGSGVGGFLRMVRDWFNKEL
;
A
#
# COMPACT_ATOMS: atom_id res chain seq x y z
N MET A 1 30.48 -5.51 -16.58
CA MET A 1 30.00 -6.84 -17.00
C MET A 1 28.86 -7.22 -16.07
N PHE A 2 27.62 -7.06 -16.54
CA PHE A 2 26.43 -7.37 -15.75
C PHE A 2 26.28 -8.89 -15.64
N ASN A 3 26.43 -9.41 -14.43
CA ASN A 3 26.18 -10.81 -14.16
C ASN A 3 24.67 -11.05 -14.24
N LYS A 4 24.24 -11.94 -15.14
CA LYS A 4 22.86 -12.43 -15.22
C LYS A 4 22.57 -13.22 -13.94
N SER A 5 22.15 -12.55 -12.86
CA SER A 5 21.76 -13.23 -11.63
C SER A 5 20.39 -13.90 -11.82
N ARG A 6 20.43 -15.24 -11.81
CA ARG A 6 19.38 -16.23 -11.54
C ARG A 6 17.96 -15.68 -11.33
N ASN A 7 17.16 -15.82 -12.38
CA ASN A 7 15.71 -15.71 -12.37
C ASN A 7 15.09 -17.06 -11.97
N THR A 8 15.50 -17.62 -10.82
CA THR A 8 14.96 -18.88 -10.32
C THR A 8 13.74 -18.57 -9.46
N LEU A 9 12.55 -19.01 -9.91
CA LEU A 9 11.35 -19.01 -9.08
C LEU A 9 11.63 -19.83 -7.82
N PRO A 10 11.10 -19.45 -6.63
CA PRO A 10 11.31 -20.23 -5.43
C PRO A 10 10.69 -21.63 -5.60
N GLU A 11 11.33 -22.66 -5.03
CA GLU A 11 10.92 -24.05 -5.22
C GLU A 11 9.52 -24.31 -4.67
N ARG A 12 8.67 -25.00 -5.45
CA ARG A 12 7.34 -25.44 -5.00
C ARG A 12 7.51 -26.55 -3.95
N GLY A 13 7.23 -26.22 -2.69
CA GLY A 13 6.93 -27.22 -1.68
C GLY A 13 5.57 -27.90 -1.93
N ALA A 14 5.28 -28.96 -1.18
CA ALA A 14 4.05 -29.74 -1.28
C ALA A 14 2.75 -28.93 -1.01
N GLU A 15 2.86 -27.72 -0.46
CA GLU A 15 1.75 -26.83 -0.08
C GLU A 15 1.64 -25.54 -0.93
N GLY A 16 2.40 -25.44 -2.02
CA GLY A 16 2.44 -24.24 -2.87
C GLY A 16 3.65 -23.34 -2.59
N LEU A 17 3.71 -22.21 -3.28
CA LEU A 17 4.84 -21.29 -3.20
C LEU A 17 4.64 -20.31 -2.03
N THR A 18 5.48 -20.39 -1.00
CA THR A 18 5.47 -19.42 0.10
C THR A 18 6.05 -18.09 -0.37
N LEU A 19 5.27 -17.02 -0.20
CA LEU A 19 5.66 -15.66 -0.51
C LEU A 19 6.11 -14.96 0.77
N ILE A 20 7.11 -14.09 0.65
CA ILE A 20 7.62 -13.28 1.77
C ILE A 20 7.48 -11.81 1.42
N GLY A 21 6.74 -11.07 2.24
CA GLY A 21 6.57 -9.62 2.14
C GLY A 21 7.25 -8.91 3.31
N ILE A 22 7.93 -7.78 3.03
CA ILE A 22 8.53 -6.92 4.04
C ILE A 22 7.99 -5.49 3.87
N ASP A 23 7.31 -4.99 4.89
CA ASP A 23 6.86 -3.60 4.99
C ASP A 23 7.83 -2.80 5.87
N ILE A 24 8.60 -1.91 5.24
CA ILE A 24 9.60 -1.06 5.91
C ILE A 24 8.96 0.29 6.24
N GLY A 25 8.18 0.30 7.33
CA GLY A 25 7.48 1.50 7.80
C GLY A 25 8.34 2.42 8.66
N THR A 26 7.90 3.68 8.80
CA THR A 26 8.54 4.67 9.69
C THR A 26 8.48 4.27 11.16
N SER A 27 7.37 3.67 11.61
CA SER A 27 7.18 3.29 13.02
C SER A 27 7.47 1.81 13.28
N ARG A 28 7.18 0.93 12.34
CA ARG A 28 7.31 -0.52 12.46
C ARG A 28 7.90 -1.11 11.19
N LEU A 29 8.78 -2.09 11.35
CA LEU A 29 9.16 -3.02 10.29
C LEU A 29 8.30 -4.27 10.46
N ARG A 30 7.76 -4.79 9.36
CA ARG A 30 6.93 -5.99 9.38
C ARG A 30 7.41 -6.99 8.36
N ILE A 31 7.34 -8.26 8.73
CA ILE A 31 7.53 -9.37 7.81
C ILE A 31 6.28 -10.25 7.86
N ILE A 32 5.87 -10.72 6.69
CA ILE A 32 4.75 -11.64 6.54
C ILE A 32 5.16 -12.73 5.56
N ALA A 33 4.82 -13.97 5.87
CA ALA A 33 4.98 -15.09 4.96
C ALA A 33 3.71 -15.93 4.89
N GLY A 34 3.43 -16.47 3.71
CA GLY A 34 2.21 -17.24 3.49
C GLY A 34 2.00 -17.63 2.04
N THR A 35 0.89 -18.31 1.79
CA THR A 35 0.42 -18.66 0.44
C THR A 35 -0.82 -17.85 0.10
N VAL A 36 -1.08 -17.70 -1.20
CA VAL A 36 -2.28 -17.04 -1.71
C VAL A 36 -2.91 -17.98 -2.73
N ASP A 37 -4.16 -18.36 -2.51
CA ASP A 37 -4.88 -19.22 -3.43
C ASP A 37 -5.39 -18.45 -4.66
N ASP A 38 -6.02 -19.18 -5.59
CA ASP A 38 -6.53 -18.59 -6.82
C ASP A 38 -7.71 -17.64 -6.60
N ASP A 39 -8.42 -17.75 -5.48
CA ASP A 39 -9.49 -16.83 -5.16
C ASP A 39 -8.97 -15.58 -4.44
N GLY A 40 -7.68 -15.52 -4.07
CA GLY A 40 -7.06 -14.40 -3.36
C GLY A 40 -7.15 -14.49 -1.82
N LEU A 41 -7.56 -15.65 -1.29
CA LEU A 41 -7.48 -15.93 0.15
C LEU A 41 -6.00 -16.07 0.53
N VAL A 42 -5.57 -15.29 1.51
CA VAL A 42 -4.21 -15.35 2.04
C VAL A 42 -4.17 -16.29 3.23
N GLN A 43 -3.31 -17.30 3.19
CA GLN A 43 -3.00 -18.17 4.32
C GLN A 43 -1.64 -17.76 4.87
N VAL A 44 -1.64 -17.06 6.01
CA VAL A 44 -0.45 -16.52 6.64
C VAL A 44 0.14 -17.57 7.58
N SER A 45 1.33 -18.05 7.23
CA SER A 45 2.11 -18.98 8.05
C SER A 45 3.04 -18.26 9.03
N TYR A 46 3.38 -16.99 8.74
CA TYR A 46 4.19 -16.19 9.65
C TYR A 46 3.86 -14.70 9.56
N TYR A 47 3.87 -14.03 10.71
CA TYR A 47 3.83 -12.58 10.82
C TYR A 47 4.61 -12.13 12.06
N ASP A 48 5.43 -11.10 11.89
CA ASP A 48 6.11 -10.44 13.01
C ASP A 48 6.33 -8.96 12.72
N GLU A 49 6.45 -8.16 13.78
CA GLU A 49 6.77 -6.75 13.67
C GLU A 49 7.69 -6.27 14.79
N VAL A 50 8.61 -5.38 14.45
CA VAL A 50 9.54 -4.74 15.40
C VAL A 50 9.48 -3.22 15.25
N PRO A 51 9.79 -2.44 16.31
CA PRO A 51 9.96 -1.00 16.20
C PRO A 51 11.00 -0.64 15.14
N SER A 52 10.64 0.26 14.23
CA SER A 52 11.56 0.79 13.21
C SER A 52 12.50 1.83 13.82
N ARG A 53 13.71 1.90 13.27
CA ARG A 53 14.71 2.92 13.60
C ARG A 53 15.38 3.36 12.30
N GLY A 54 15.77 4.62 12.21
CA GLY A 54 16.45 5.16 11.03
C GLY A 54 15.56 5.45 9.82
N MET A 55 14.24 5.27 9.91
CA MET A 55 13.29 5.76 8.91
C MET A 55 12.75 7.14 9.31
N VAL A 56 12.62 8.06 8.35
CA VAL A 56 12.08 9.41 8.55
C VAL A 56 11.10 9.75 7.42
N CYS A 57 9.82 9.89 7.74
CA CYS A 57 8.75 10.18 6.78
C CYS A 57 8.79 9.31 5.49
N GLY A 58 9.06 8.00 5.63
CA GLY A 58 9.15 7.05 4.52
C GLY A 58 10.50 6.98 3.81
N ALA A 59 11.50 7.77 4.23
CA ALA A 59 12.86 7.72 3.70
C ALA A 59 13.84 7.07 4.69
N VAL A 60 14.88 6.41 4.17
CA VAL A 60 16.02 5.95 4.98
C VAL A 60 16.85 7.16 5.41
N GLY A 61 16.81 7.50 6.70
CA GLY A 61 17.58 8.58 7.31
C GLY A 61 18.84 8.09 8.04
N ASP A 62 18.80 6.90 8.63
CA ASP A 62 19.96 6.22 9.23
C ASP A 62 20.00 4.76 8.77
N MET A 63 20.99 4.48 7.93
CA MET A 63 21.22 3.16 7.34
C MET A 63 21.53 2.08 8.38
N PHE A 64 22.32 2.42 9.40
CA PHE A 64 22.80 1.45 10.38
C PHE A 64 21.70 1.10 11.36
N ALA A 65 21.02 2.11 11.91
CA ALA A 65 19.92 1.90 12.83
C ALA A 65 18.76 1.08 12.20
N LEU A 66 18.49 1.32 10.92
CA LEU A 66 17.50 0.54 10.17
C LEU A 66 17.95 -0.90 9.92
N SER A 67 19.23 -1.10 9.59
CA SER A 67 19.79 -2.44 9.41
C SER A 67 19.74 -3.25 10.69
N ASP A 68 20.06 -2.65 11.85
CA ASP A 68 19.99 -3.32 13.15
C ASP A 68 18.56 -3.74 13.50
N ALA A 69 17.57 -2.86 13.26
CA ALA A 69 16.17 -3.19 13.48
C ALA A 69 15.68 -4.31 12.54
N LEU A 70 16.07 -4.25 11.26
CA LEU A 70 15.73 -5.30 10.29
C LEU A 70 16.40 -6.63 10.61
N ALA A 71 17.63 -6.62 11.14
CA ALA A 71 18.35 -7.83 11.57
C ALA A 71 17.58 -8.59 12.64
N VAL A 72 17.05 -7.90 13.65
CA VAL A 72 16.21 -8.52 14.67
C VAL A 72 14.97 -9.17 14.04
N LEU A 73 14.31 -8.48 13.13
CA LEU A 73 13.10 -9.00 12.47
C LEU A 73 13.40 -10.26 11.63
N LEU A 74 14.47 -10.24 10.83
CA LEU A 74 14.85 -11.35 9.97
C LEU A 74 15.38 -12.54 10.78
N GLN A 75 16.08 -12.30 11.90
CA GLN A 75 16.50 -13.34 12.82
C GLN A 75 15.29 -14.06 13.43
N ASN A 76 14.31 -13.31 13.97
CA ASN A 76 13.08 -13.89 14.51
C ASN A 76 12.35 -14.75 13.47
N PHE A 77 12.28 -14.27 12.22
CA PHE A 77 11.68 -14.99 11.10
C PHE A 77 12.41 -16.31 10.82
N GLN A 78 13.72 -16.28 10.67
CA GLN A 78 14.54 -17.47 10.40
C GLN A 78 14.45 -18.50 11.53
N GLU A 79 14.50 -18.06 12.79
CA GLU A 79 14.42 -18.93 13.96
C GLU A 79 13.06 -19.64 14.07
N LYS A 80 11.96 -18.95 13.77
CA LYS A 80 10.61 -19.51 13.92
C LYS A 80 10.14 -20.31 12.70
N THR A 81 10.58 -19.97 11.49
CA THR A 81 10.10 -20.62 10.26
C THR A 81 11.10 -21.59 9.64
N GLY A 82 12.39 -21.47 9.97
CA GLY A 82 13.47 -22.15 9.27
C GLY A 82 13.70 -21.67 7.83
N LEU A 83 12.94 -20.67 7.36
CA LEU A 83 13.03 -20.13 6.01
C LEU A 83 14.03 -18.99 5.93
N ARG A 84 14.71 -18.86 4.78
CA ARG A 84 15.56 -17.72 4.46
C ARG A 84 14.80 -16.72 3.58
N PRO A 85 14.94 -15.40 3.80
CA PRO A 85 14.28 -14.37 3.00
C PRO A 85 14.99 -14.13 1.66
N GLU A 86 15.23 -15.19 0.88
CA GLU A 86 15.98 -15.11 -0.39
C GLU A 86 15.24 -14.27 -1.44
N HIS A 87 13.91 -14.40 -1.47
CA HIS A 87 13.02 -13.77 -2.44
C HIS A 87 11.94 -12.97 -1.71
N CYS A 88 12.08 -11.65 -1.68
CA CYS A 88 11.20 -10.77 -0.91
C CYS A 88 10.50 -9.73 -1.80
N LEU A 89 9.25 -9.45 -1.43
CA LEU A 89 8.45 -8.35 -1.92
C LEU A 89 8.55 -7.21 -0.91
N VAL A 90 8.87 -6.00 -1.36
CA VAL A 90 9.10 -4.87 -0.44
C VAL A 90 8.20 -3.69 -0.78
N GLY A 91 7.55 -3.12 0.23
CA GLY A 91 6.74 -1.91 0.10
C GLY A 91 7.57 -0.64 -0.11
N VAL A 92 7.14 0.25 -0.99
CA VAL A 92 7.65 1.62 -1.15
C VAL A 92 6.52 2.64 -1.02
N ALA A 93 6.80 3.81 -0.44
CA ALA A 93 5.77 4.74 0.00
C ALA A 93 6.18 6.22 -0.05
N GLY A 94 5.19 7.09 0.16
CA GLY A 94 5.36 8.52 0.42
C GLY A 94 5.82 9.33 -0.78
N ARG A 95 6.54 10.42 -0.51
CA ARG A 95 6.99 11.42 -1.52
C ARG A 95 7.95 10.87 -2.60
N HIS A 96 8.37 9.61 -2.48
CA HIS A 96 9.25 8.95 -3.43
C HIS A 96 8.49 8.43 -4.65
N ILE A 97 7.16 8.43 -4.59
CA ILE A 97 6.27 7.88 -5.61
C ILE A 97 5.76 9.00 -6.52
N ILE A 98 5.84 8.75 -7.82
CA ILE A 98 5.17 9.54 -8.87
C ILE A 98 4.34 8.61 -9.74
N SER A 99 3.29 9.13 -10.34
CA SER A 99 2.47 8.36 -11.27
C SER A 99 2.00 9.19 -12.46
N ALA A 100 1.72 8.51 -13.56
CA ALA A 100 1.20 9.10 -14.78
C ALA A 100 0.34 8.09 -15.54
N ASN A 101 -0.67 8.59 -16.25
CA ASN A 101 -1.41 7.80 -17.22
C ASN A 101 -0.74 7.94 -18.58
N GLU A 102 -0.31 6.82 -19.15
CA GLU A 102 0.46 6.77 -20.40
C GLU A 102 -0.25 5.89 -21.43
N LYS A 103 0.14 6.08 -22.70
CA LYS A 103 -0.41 5.32 -23.82
C LYS A 103 0.69 4.53 -24.52
N GLY A 104 0.45 3.25 -24.73
CA GLY A 104 1.27 2.37 -25.55
C GLY A 104 0.53 1.97 -26.81
N LEU A 105 1.25 1.69 -27.89
CA LEU A 105 0.69 1.37 -29.20
C LEU A 105 1.41 0.14 -29.78
N ALA A 106 0.64 -0.80 -30.32
CA ALA A 106 1.15 -1.93 -31.08
C ALA A 106 0.36 -2.12 -32.39
N THR A 107 1.08 -2.53 -33.43
CA THR A 107 0.48 -2.94 -34.71
C THR A 107 0.21 -4.43 -34.68
N VAL A 108 -1.01 -4.83 -35.05
CA VAL A 108 -1.46 -6.23 -35.02
C VAL A 108 -1.19 -6.86 -36.39
N GLN A 109 -0.36 -7.91 -36.44
CA GLN A 109 0.10 -8.48 -37.71
C GLN A 109 -0.97 -9.30 -38.43
N ASN A 110 -1.67 -10.19 -37.71
CA ASN A 110 -2.61 -11.15 -38.32
C ASN A 110 -4.07 -10.68 -38.26
N ARG A 111 -4.29 -9.37 -38.10
CA ARG A 111 -5.60 -8.74 -37.84
C ARG A 111 -6.36 -9.26 -36.62
N THR A 112 -5.84 -10.23 -35.88
CA THR A 112 -6.37 -10.68 -34.60
C THR A 112 -5.34 -10.39 -33.53
N VAL A 113 -5.75 -9.68 -32.47
CA VAL A 113 -4.85 -9.29 -31.38
C VAL A 113 -4.38 -10.55 -30.65
N SER A 114 -3.06 -10.75 -30.59
CA SER A 114 -2.44 -11.82 -29.82
C SER A 114 -2.03 -11.37 -28.42
N ALA A 115 -1.71 -12.31 -27.54
CA ALA A 115 -1.11 -12.01 -26.23
C ALA A 115 0.23 -11.26 -26.36
N ALA A 116 0.99 -11.53 -27.42
CA ALA A 116 2.24 -10.83 -27.70
C ALA A 116 1.99 -9.36 -28.08
N ASP A 117 0.96 -9.10 -28.92
CA ASP A 117 0.58 -7.73 -29.28
C ASP A 117 0.15 -6.93 -28.05
N ARG A 118 -0.68 -7.52 -27.18
CA ARG A 118 -1.08 -6.91 -25.90
C ARG A 118 0.14 -6.59 -25.03
N ARG A 119 1.06 -7.53 -24.88
CA ARG A 119 2.28 -7.35 -24.08
C ARG A 119 3.16 -6.24 -24.64
N HIS A 120 3.45 -6.26 -25.93
CA HIS A 120 4.24 -5.21 -26.59
C HIS A 120 3.55 -3.84 -26.47
N CYS A 121 2.22 -3.80 -26.54
CA CYS A 121 1.45 -2.58 -26.36
C CYS A 121 1.67 -2.00 -24.95
N VAL A 122 1.49 -2.81 -23.90
CA VAL A 122 1.74 -2.40 -22.50
C VAL A 122 3.21 -2.03 -22.27
N GLU A 123 4.16 -2.78 -22.84
CA GLU A 123 5.59 -2.48 -22.74
C GLU A 123 5.95 -1.17 -23.45
N SER A 124 5.34 -0.86 -24.58
CA SER A 124 5.55 0.41 -25.28
C SER A 124 5.03 1.60 -24.48
N ALA A 125 4.02 1.42 -23.63
CA ALA A 125 3.56 2.47 -22.72
C ALA A 125 4.63 2.82 -21.66
N ARG A 126 5.56 1.89 -21.37
CA ARG A 126 6.69 2.14 -20.46
C ARG A 126 7.68 3.17 -21.00
N SER A 127 7.79 3.31 -22.33
CA SER A 127 8.89 4.04 -22.97
C SER A 127 8.57 5.49 -23.32
N VAL A 128 7.33 5.95 -23.12
CA VAL A 128 6.86 7.16 -23.82
C VAL A 128 6.99 8.47 -23.03
N LYS A 129 6.98 8.52 -21.67
CA LYS A 129 7.06 9.83 -20.98
C LYS A 129 7.42 9.89 -19.50
N SER A 130 7.66 8.78 -18.80
CA SER A 130 7.83 8.81 -17.33
C SER A 130 9.28 8.73 -16.81
N MET A 131 10.28 8.79 -17.70
CA MET A 131 11.71 8.88 -17.30
C MET A 131 12.07 10.32 -16.94
N SER A 132 11.68 10.78 -15.74
CA SER A 132 12.54 11.74 -15.07
C SER A 132 13.77 10.97 -14.58
N ASP A 133 14.96 11.48 -14.90
CA ASP A 133 16.21 10.87 -14.42
C ASP A 133 16.11 10.61 -12.91
N GLY A 134 16.47 9.38 -12.50
CA GLY A 134 16.47 8.98 -11.10
C GLY A 134 15.15 8.39 -10.57
N TYR A 135 14.26 7.88 -11.43
CA TYR A 135 13.12 7.06 -11.03
C TYR A 135 13.11 5.68 -11.72
N ASP A 136 12.79 4.65 -10.95
CA ASP A 136 12.57 3.27 -11.40
C ASP A 136 11.06 3.00 -11.47
N ILE A 137 10.59 2.37 -12.56
CA ILE A 137 9.19 1.93 -12.68
C ILE A 137 8.93 0.80 -11.68
N VAL A 138 7.86 0.93 -10.90
CA VAL A 138 7.40 -0.05 -9.90
C VAL A 138 6.18 -0.80 -10.42
N HIS A 139 5.20 -0.09 -10.99
CA HIS A 139 3.98 -0.68 -11.56
C HIS A 139 3.68 -0.14 -12.94
N VAL A 140 3.10 -1.00 -13.77
CA VAL A 140 2.48 -0.63 -15.05
C VAL A 140 1.14 -1.36 -15.06
N VAL A 141 0.08 -0.63 -14.72
CA VAL A 141 -1.26 -1.21 -14.54
C VAL A 141 -2.09 -0.85 -15.76
N PRO A 142 -2.44 -1.82 -16.63
CA PRO A 142 -3.39 -1.55 -17.71
C PRO A 142 -4.72 -1.08 -17.14
N GLN A 143 -5.23 0.02 -17.67
CA GLN A 143 -6.59 0.49 -17.39
C GLN A 143 -7.51 -0.19 -18.40
N TYR A 144 -7.41 0.23 -19.66
CA TYR A 144 -8.19 -0.34 -20.77
C TYR A 144 -7.40 -0.28 -22.07
N PHE A 145 -7.93 -0.97 -23.07
CA PHE A 145 -7.40 -1.01 -24.42
C PHE A 145 -8.35 -0.31 -25.39
N VAL A 146 -7.79 0.15 -26.50
CA VAL A 146 -8.52 0.71 -27.63
C VAL A 146 -8.13 -0.07 -28.89
N CYS A 147 -9.11 -0.65 -29.58
CA CYS A 147 -8.91 -1.40 -30.82
C CYS A 147 -9.65 -0.69 -31.95
N ASP A 148 -8.93 -0.21 -32.96
CA ASP A 148 -9.47 0.49 -34.14
C ASP A 148 -10.56 1.54 -33.81
N GLY A 149 -10.38 2.29 -32.72
CA GLY A 149 -11.28 3.35 -32.26
C GLY A 149 -12.35 2.92 -31.25
N VAL A 150 -12.55 1.62 -31.02
CA VAL A 150 -13.40 1.10 -29.93
C VAL A 150 -12.61 1.11 -28.63
N SER A 151 -13.05 1.90 -27.65
CA SER A 151 -12.38 2.09 -26.35
C SER A 151 -12.99 1.24 -25.23
N GLN A 152 -12.40 1.32 -24.03
CA GLN A 152 -12.89 0.63 -22.82
C GLN A 152 -12.90 -0.91 -22.94
N ILE A 153 -11.96 -1.47 -23.72
CA ILE A 153 -11.79 -2.91 -23.86
C ILE A 153 -10.89 -3.42 -22.73
N MET A 154 -11.40 -4.30 -21.86
CA MET A 154 -10.59 -4.86 -20.77
C MET A 154 -9.52 -5.85 -21.27
N ASN A 155 -9.90 -6.74 -22.19
CA ASN A 155 -8.98 -7.70 -22.79
C ASN A 155 -9.13 -7.69 -24.32
N PRO A 156 -8.10 -7.23 -25.06
CA PRO A 156 -8.20 -7.12 -26.51
C PRO A 156 -7.88 -8.43 -27.24
N ILE A 157 -7.38 -9.46 -26.53
CA ILE A 157 -6.94 -10.71 -27.16
C ILE A 157 -8.11 -11.39 -27.89
N GLY A 158 -7.86 -11.80 -29.13
CA GLY A 158 -8.85 -12.45 -29.99
C GLY A 158 -9.75 -11.47 -30.76
N LEU A 159 -9.72 -10.17 -30.45
CA LEU A 159 -10.45 -9.18 -31.23
C LEU A 159 -9.79 -8.93 -32.58
N SER A 160 -10.62 -8.65 -33.59
CA SER A 160 -10.14 -8.22 -34.90
C SER A 160 -9.75 -6.74 -34.83
N ALA A 161 -8.47 -6.43 -35.02
CA ALA A 161 -7.97 -5.06 -35.04
C ALA A 161 -6.70 -4.94 -35.90
N MET A 162 -6.49 -3.78 -36.50
CA MET A 162 -5.20 -3.43 -37.11
C MET A 162 -4.23 -2.84 -36.10
N ARG A 163 -4.75 -2.10 -35.11
CA ARG A 163 -3.97 -1.43 -34.08
C ARG A 163 -4.61 -1.62 -32.72
N VAL A 164 -3.77 -1.80 -31.72
CA VAL A 164 -4.18 -1.79 -30.31
C VAL A 164 -3.41 -0.70 -29.58
N GLU A 165 -4.13 0.13 -28.85
CA GLU A 165 -3.59 1.09 -27.88
C GLU A 165 -3.90 0.59 -26.47
N ALA A 166 -2.92 0.68 -25.57
CA ALA A 166 -3.08 0.39 -24.15
C ALA A 166 -3.01 1.72 -23.41
N VAL A 167 -4.02 2.02 -22.61
CA VAL A 167 -3.96 3.09 -21.63
C VAL A 167 -3.56 2.46 -20.31
N VAL A 168 -2.46 2.93 -19.72
CA VAL A 168 -1.88 2.34 -18.52
C VAL A 168 -1.63 3.40 -17.47
N HIS A 169 -1.73 3.01 -16.20
CA HIS A 169 -1.24 3.80 -15.07
C HIS A 169 0.17 3.33 -14.71
N VAL A 170 1.16 4.19 -14.90
CA VAL A 170 2.56 3.94 -14.53
C VAL A 170 2.82 4.53 -13.15
N VAL A 171 3.40 3.73 -12.26
CA VAL A 171 3.86 4.17 -10.94
C VAL A 171 5.36 3.96 -10.85
N SER A 172 6.09 5.01 -10.49
CA SER A 172 7.55 5.00 -10.38
C SER A 172 7.99 5.47 -8.99
N CYS A 173 9.15 4.97 -8.56
CA CYS A 173 9.78 5.32 -7.29
C CYS A 173 11.17 5.89 -7.54
N LYS A 174 11.63 6.87 -6.73
CA LYS A 174 13.01 7.36 -6.80
C LYS A 174 14.01 6.20 -6.70
N SER A 175 14.90 6.09 -7.69
CA SER A 175 15.88 5.00 -7.80
C SER A 175 16.81 4.96 -6.58
N ASP A 176 17.18 6.11 -6.02
CA ASP A 176 18.03 6.16 -4.81
C ASP A 176 17.33 5.63 -3.57
N HIS A 177 16.00 5.82 -3.46
CA HIS A 177 15.24 5.23 -2.35
C HIS A 177 15.22 3.70 -2.47
N ALA A 178 14.93 3.17 -3.67
CA ALA A 178 14.98 1.75 -3.95
C ALA A 178 16.38 1.16 -3.71
N ARG A 179 17.45 1.87 -4.10
CA ARG A 179 18.84 1.48 -3.86
C ARG A 179 19.16 1.40 -2.38
N ASN A 180 18.73 2.38 -1.58
CA ASN A 180 18.95 2.37 -0.13
C ASN A 180 18.26 1.17 0.52
N LEU A 181 17.01 0.88 0.17
CA LEU A 181 16.29 -0.29 0.71
C LEU A 181 16.98 -1.62 0.35
N ARG A 182 17.44 -1.78 -0.91
CA ARG A 182 18.24 -2.95 -1.30
C ARG A 182 19.51 -3.07 -0.48
N ALA A 183 20.24 -1.97 -0.29
CA ALA A 183 21.48 -1.97 0.47
C ALA A 183 21.25 -2.30 1.97
N VAL A 184 20.12 -1.90 2.55
CA VAL A 184 19.75 -2.25 3.95
C VAL A 184 19.55 -3.76 4.03
N LEU A 185 18.73 -4.32 3.14
CA LEU A 185 18.44 -5.76 3.15
C LEU A 185 19.72 -6.60 2.93
N GLN A 186 20.53 -6.23 1.95
CA GLN A 186 21.79 -6.91 1.64
C GLN A 186 22.82 -6.84 2.76
N ARG A 187 22.83 -5.75 3.55
CA ARG A 187 23.70 -5.61 4.71
C ARG A 187 23.34 -6.59 5.82
N VAL A 188 22.06 -6.89 5.99
CA VAL A 188 21.53 -7.77 7.04
C VAL A 188 21.59 -9.23 6.61
N SER A 189 21.19 -9.52 5.37
CA SER A 189 21.19 -10.86 4.80
C SER A 189 21.75 -10.79 3.37
N PRO A 190 23.02 -11.16 3.16
CA PRO A 190 23.66 -11.12 1.83
C PRO A 190 22.97 -11.98 0.77
N GLU A 191 22.22 -13.00 1.20
CA GLU A 191 21.45 -13.90 0.34
C GLU A 191 20.04 -13.35 0.03
N ALA A 192 19.58 -12.32 0.75
CA ALA A 192 18.26 -11.76 0.55
C ALA A 192 18.22 -10.81 -0.66
N ALA A 193 17.25 -11.04 -1.55
CA ALA A 193 16.99 -10.20 -2.69
C ALA A 193 15.58 -9.61 -2.64
N ILE A 194 15.47 -8.36 -3.09
CA ILE A 194 14.19 -7.73 -3.36
C ILE A 194 13.85 -8.07 -4.81
N ASP A 195 12.93 -9.02 -5.00
CA ASP A 195 12.47 -9.43 -6.33
C ASP A 195 11.64 -8.34 -6.99
N ARG A 196 10.76 -7.72 -6.19
CA ARG A 196 9.94 -6.58 -6.62
C ARG A 196 9.66 -5.62 -5.48
N PHE A 197 9.55 -4.36 -5.88
CA PHE A 197 8.93 -3.34 -5.06
C PHE A 197 7.43 -3.26 -5.38
N ALA A 198 6.62 -2.95 -4.38
CA ALA A 198 5.21 -2.62 -4.55
C ALA A 198 4.91 -1.27 -3.90
N PHE A 199 4.03 -0.47 -4.51
CA PHE A 199 3.62 0.79 -3.92
C PHE A 199 2.59 0.48 -2.82
N ASN A 200 2.84 0.98 -1.61
CA ASN A 200 2.02 0.68 -0.44
C ASN A 200 0.53 0.99 -0.67
N GLY A 201 0.19 2.08 -1.39
CA GLY A 201 -1.20 2.40 -1.69
C GLY A 201 -1.91 1.34 -2.54
N ILE A 202 -1.22 0.74 -3.52
CA ILE A 202 -1.79 -0.35 -4.33
C ILE A 202 -1.86 -1.64 -3.52
N ALA A 203 -0.80 -1.99 -2.78
CA ALA A 203 -0.81 -3.18 -1.93
C ALA A 203 -1.94 -3.12 -0.89
N ALA A 204 -2.07 -1.99 -0.17
CA ALA A 204 -3.13 -1.79 0.79
C ALA A 204 -4.52 -1.81 0.14
N ALA A 205 -4.69 -1.22 -1.04
CA ALA A 205 -5.94 -1.26 -1.80
C ALA A 205 -6.37 -2.70 -2.08
N ASP A 206 -5.43 -3.53 -2.52
CA ASP A 206 -5.68 -4.92 -2.84
C ASP A 206 -6.04 -5.75 -1.60
N ALA A 207 -5.52 -5.38 -0.42
CA ALA A 207 -5.82 -6.05 0.83
C ALA A 207 -7.24 -5.75 1.37
N VAL A 208 -7.76 -4.53 1.15
CA VAL A 208 -8.95 -4.02 1.89
C VAL A 208 -10.14 -3.63 1.02
N LEU A 209 -9.95 -3.37 -0.28
CA LEU A 209 -11.04 -2.95 -1.18
C LEU A 209 -11.68 -4.16 -1.87
N SER A 210 -12.99 -4.08 -2.04
CA SER A 210 -13.74 -4.99 -2.92
C SER A 210 -13.72 -4.53 -4.38
N ASN A 211 -14.01 -5.45 -5.31
CA ASN A 211 -14.21 -5.13 -6.73
C ASN A 211 -15.41 -4.18 -6.93
N ASP A 212 -16.48 -4.34 -6.15
CA ASP A 212 -17.63 -3.44 -6.22
C ASP A 212 -17.26 -1.99 -5.91
N GLU A 213 -16.42 -1.76 -4.89
CA GLU A 213 -15.95 -0.41 -4.54
C GLU A 213 -15.05 0.18 -5.62
N LYS A 214 -14.11 -0.62 -6.14
CA LYS A 214 -13.23 -0.23 -7.25
C LYS A 214 -14.03 0.07 -8.53
N ASN A 215 -15.13 -0.63 -8.76
CA ASN A 215 -16.03 -0.40 -9.89
C ASN A 215 -16.87 0.87 -9.72
N ILE A 216 -17.51 1.08 -8.56
CA ILE A 216 -18.35 2.25 -8.27
C ILE A 216 -17.52 3.54 -8.22
N GLY A 217 -16.28 3.46 -7.72
CA GLY A 217 -15.40 4.60 -7.54
C GLY A 217 -15.04 4.81 -6.07
N VAL A 218 -13.78 4.60 -5.70
CA VAL A 218 -13.29 4.63 -4.32
C VAL A 218 -11.90 5.23 -4.22
N CYS A 219 -11.64 5.98 -3.14
CA CYS A 219 -10.32 6.49 -2.80
C CYS A 219 -9.81 5.78 -1.55
N LEU A 220 -8.74 4.98 -1.70
CA LEU A 220 -8.00 4.44 -0.56
C LEU A 220 -7.04 5.49 -0.01
N ILE A 221 -7.01 5.64 1.32
CA ILE A 221 -6.02 6.40 2.07
C ILE A 221 -5.35 5.46 3.08
N ASP A 222 -4.13 4.99 2.78
CA ASP A 222 -3.26 4.31 3.75
C ASP A 222 -2.53 5.37 4.59
N TYR A 223 -3.00 5.57 5.82
CA TYR A 223 -2.50 6.59 6.73
C TYR A 223 -1.56 5.95 7.77
N GLY A 224 -0.26 5.98 7.45
CA GLY A 224 0.82 5.47 8.28
C GLY A 224 1.44 6.51 9.21
N ALA A 225 2.51 6.10 9.92
CA ALA A 225 3.22 6.97 10.86
C ALA A 225 4.00 8.10 10.16
N GLY A 226 4.72 7.82 9.08
CA GLY A 226 5.50 8.84 8.37
C GLY A 226 4.91 9.29 7.03
N THR A 227 3.98 8.52 6.48
CA THR A 227 3.48 8.71 5.12
C THR A 227 1.97 8.50 5.05
N VAL A 228 1.38 9.10 4.03
CA VAL A 228 0.03 8.79 3.55
C VAL A 228 0.13 8.36 2.11
N ASN A 229 -0.43 7.22 1.76
CA ASN A 229 -0.41 6.68 0.39
C ASN A 229 -1.84 6.60 -0.13
N VAL A 230 -2.07 7.12 -1.33
CA VAL A 230 -3.40 7.22 -1.93
C VAL A 230 -3.46 6.44 -3.23
N ALA A 231 -4.54 5.69 -3.42
CA ALA A 231 -4.89 5.02 -4.66
C ALA A 231 -6.38 5.22 -4.95
N VAL A 232 -6.70 5.74 -6.14
CA VAL A 232 -8.06 6.03 -6.57
C VAL A 232 -8.45 5.10 -7.70
N TYR A 233 -9.58 4.42 -7.52
CA TYR A 233 -10.15 3.52 -8.51
C TYR A 233 -11.52 4.02 -8.96
N GLU A 234 -11.86 3.80 -10.23
CA GLU A 234 -13.21 3.98 -10.79
C GLU A 234 -13.33 3.07 -12.03
N ASN A 235 -14.48 2.41 -12.21
CA ASN A 235 -14.70 1.44 -13.28
C ASN A 235 -13.61 0.35 -13.33
N GLN A 236 -13.16 -0.13 -12.17
CA GLN A 236 -12.06 -1.10 -12.01
C GLN A 236 -10.67 -0.61 -12.44
N HIS A 237 -10.55 0.63 -12.93
CA HIS A 237 -9.27 1.21 -13.33
C HIS A 237 -8.61 1.95 -12.17
N LEU A 238 -7.31 1.76 -12.00
CA LEU A 238 -6.49 2.61 -11.13
C LEU A 238 -6.20 3.93 -11.86
N ILE A 239 -6.81 5.02 -11.42
CA ILE A 239 -6.78 6.32 -12.14
C ILE A 239 -5.70 7.25 -11.62
N LEU A 240 -5.49 7.26 -10.31
CA LEU A 240 -4.59 8.19 -9.63
C LEU A 240 -3.89 7.50 -8.45
N THR A 241 -2.58 7.70 -8.34
CA THR A 241 -1.82 7.33 -7.14
C THR A 241 -0.85 8.44 -6.75
N PHE A 242 -0.67 8.65 -5.45
CA PHE A 242 0.36 9.56 -4.93
C PHE A 242 0.67 9.25 -3.47
N GLY A 243 1.79 9.79 -2.99
CA GLY A 243 2.19 9.68 -1.59
C GLY A 243 2.55 11.05 -0.99
N LEU A 244 2.21 11.24 0.29
CA LEU A 244 2.56 12.42 1.08
C LEU A 244 3.53 12.01 2.19
N ALA A 245 4.52 12.86 2.47
CA ALA A 245 5.44 12.72 3.61
C ALA A 245 4.87 13.41 4.87
N ARG A 246 3.60 13.14 5.18
CA ARG A 246 2.85 13.68 6.32
C ARG A 246 2.04 12.55 6.94
N GLY A 247 2.53 11.98 8.03
CA GLY A 247 1.91 10.82 8.69
C GLY A 247 1.53 11.12 10.15
N GLY A 248 1.15 10.08 10.90
CA GLY A 248 0.80 10.18 12.32
C GLY A 248 1.91 10.70 13.24
N GLU A 249 3.17 10.72 12.82
CA GLU A 249 4.29 11.34 13.54
C GLU A 249 4.11 12.87 13.64
N ASN A 250 3.42 13.50 12.69
CA ASN A 250 3.07 14.92 12.76
C ASN A 250 2.13 15.20 13.95
N ILE A 251 1.15 14.32 14.17
CA ILE A 251 0.24 14.39 15.33
C ILE A 251 1.04 14.31 16.62
N THR A 252 1.94 13.33 16.70
CA THR A 252 2.85 13.12 17.85
C THR A 252 3.71 14.35 18.10
N ARG A 253 4.30 14.92 17.05
CA ARG A 253 5.14 16.11 17.13
C ARG A 253 4.33 17.31 17.61
N ARG A 254 3.09 17.47 17.15
CA ARG A 254 2.22 18.56 17.61
C ARG A 254 1.91 18.45 19.11
N ILE A 255 1.60 17.25 19.59
CA ILE A 255 1.40 16.99 21.02
C ILE A 255 2.70 17.31 21.79
N ALA A 256 3.85 16.81 21.32
CA ALA A 256 5.13 17.08 21.94
C ALA A 256 5.44 18.58 22.06
N THR A 257 5.24 19.34 20.98
CA THR A 257 5.49 20.80 20.97
C THR A 257 4.51 21.56 21.85
N LYS A 258 3.22 21.22 21.82
CA LYS A 258 2.18 21.94 22.57
C LYS A 258 2.38 21.83 24.09
N TRP A 259 2.85 20.69 24.57
CA TRP A 259 3.01 20.41 26.01
C TRP A 259 4.47 20.28 26.47
N GLY A 260 5.44 20.53 25.59
CA GLY A 260 6.87 20.45 25.93
C GLY A 260 7.33 19.04 26.34
N LEU A 261 6.87 18.01 25.63
CA LEU A 261 7.08 16.60 26.00
C LEU A 261 8.10 15.91 25.10
N PRO A 262 8.83 14.89 25.61
CA PRO A 262 9.56 13.97 24.76
C PRO A 262 8.64 13.29 23.73
N MET A 263 9.14 13.04 22.52
CA MET A 263 8.36 12.41 21.45
C MET A 263 7.75 11.06 21.86
N ALA A 264 8.48 10.25 22.63
CA ALA A 264 7.98 8.96 23.13
C ALA A 264 6.77 9.13 24.06
N THR A 265 6.83 10.12 24.98
CA THR A 265 5.70 10.45 25.87
C THR A 265 4.50 10.97 25.09
N ALA A 266 4.74 11.82 24.09
CA ALA A 266 3.68 12.34 23.22
C ALA A 266 3.01 11.22 22.40
N GLU A 267 3.77 10.22 21.93
CA GLU A 267 3.23 9.06 21.23
C GLU A 267 2.33 8.24 22.16
N GLN A 268 2.76 8.02 23.40
CA GLN A 268 1.97 7.31 24.39
C GLN A 268 0.67 8.06 24.73
N ILE A 269 0.72 9.38 24.86
CA ILE A 269 -0.48 10.22 25.02
C ILE A 269 -1.40 10.08 23.82
N LYS A 270 -0.86 10.11 22.59
CA LYS A 270 -1.65 9.91 21.37
C LYS A 270 -2.35 8.55 21.36
N TYR A 271 -1.71 7.48 21.84
CA TYR A 271 -2.36 6.16 21.93
C TYR A 271 -3.45 6.10 23.02
N VAL A 272 -3.17 6.62 24.22
CA VAL A 272 -4.09 6.55 25.37
C VAL A 272 -5.31 7.48 25.20
N CYS A 273 -5.08 8.64 24.60
CA CYS A 273 -6.08 9.67 24.35
C CYS A 273 -6.49 9.73 22.88
N GLY A 274 -6.27 8.65 22.12
CA GLY A 274 -6.40 8.55 20.66
C GLY A 274 -7.82 8.63 20.12
N VAL A 275 -8.53 9.69 20.49
CA VAL A 275 -9.83 10.09 19.98
C VAL A 275 -9.65 11.36 19.15
N SER A 276 -10.37 11.49 18.04
CA SER A 276 -10.35 12.70 17.23
C SER A 276 -11.63 13.50 17.44
N GLY A 277 -11.50 14.59 18.21
CA GLY A 277 -12.56 15.57 18.44
C GLY A 277 -13.74 15.06 19.27
N ALA A 278 -14.82 15.85 19.27
CA ALA A 278 -16.01 15.62 20.09
C ALA A 278 -16.71 14.28 19.84
N SER A 279 -16.61 13.76 18.62
CA SER A 279 -17.25 12.49 18.22
C SER A 279 -16.61 11.25 18.84
N GLY A 280 -15.35 11.33 19.30
CA GLY A 280 -14.70 10.25 20.06
C GLY A 280 -14.71 10.49 21.58
N LEU A 281 -15.30 11.60 22.05
CA LEU A 281 -15.47 11.87 23.47
C LEU A 281 -16.82 11.34 23.94
N THR A 282 -16.84 10.72 25.11
CA THR A 282 -18.02 10.11 25.72
C THR A 282 -18.82 11.12 26.53
N GLY A 283 -20.10 10.81 26.80
CA GLY A 283 -20.92 11.62 27.72
C GLY A 283 -20.31 11.78 29.12
N SER A 284 -19.45 10.85 29.56
CA SER A 284 -18.65 10.98 30.78
C SER A 284 -17.60 12.10 30.68
N ASP A 285 -16.91 12.24 29.54
CA ASP A 285 -15.87 13.25 29.34
C ASP A 285 -16.44 14.68 29.45
N TYR A 286 -17.67 14.90 28.97
CA TYR A 286 -18.37 16.18 29.05
C TYR A 286 -19.00 16.48 30.42
N ARG A 287 -19.25 15.45 31.24
CA ARG A 287 -19.94 15.56 32.53
C ARG A 287 -19.01 15.57 33.74
N MET A 288 -17.70 15.46 33.53
CA MET A 288 -16.68 15.57 34.58
C MET A 288 -16.57 17.02 35.11
N GLY A 289 -16.34 17.18 36.41
CA GLY A 289 -16.00 18.49 36.99
C GLY A 289 -14.67 19.01 36.43
N GLU A 290 -14.40 20.32 36.50
CA GLU A 290 -13.20 20.93 35.91
C GLU A 290 -11.88 20.30 36.39
N GLU A 291 -11.82 19.80 37.63
CA GLU A 291 -10.64 19.11 38.18
C GLU A 291 -10.50 17.67 37.66
N ASP A 292 -11.61 16.98 37.37
CA ASP A 292 -11.63 15.59 36.88
C ASP A 292 -11.32 15.46 35.38
N LYS A 293 -11.40 16.58 34.63
CA LYS A 293 -11.06 16.63 33.19
C LYS A 293 -9.56 16.54 32.91
N LYS A 294 -8.74 16.74 33.94
CA LYS A 294 -7.27 16.79 33.84
C LYS A 294 -6.66 15.47 34.28
N PHE A 295 -5.73 14.94 33.48
CA PHE A 295 -4.91 13.79 33.85
C PHE A 295 -3.44 14.19 33.88
N SER A 296 -2.69 13.60 34.82
CA SER A 296 -1.26 13.83 34.96
C SER A 296 -0.47 12.75 34.23
N VAL A 297 0.46 13.18 33.38
CA VAL A 297 1.44 12.29 32.75
C VAL A 297 2.81 12.58 33.32
N LYS A 298 3.45 11.53 33.82
CA LYS A 298 4.85 11.56 34.26
C LYS A 298 5.77 11.29 33.09
N TYR A 299 6.90 11.99 33.05
CA TYR A 299 7.97 11.70 32.10
C TYR A 299 9.32 12.04 32.70
N MET A 300 10.38 11.41 32.17
CA MET A 300 11.74 11.59 32.64
C MET A 300 12.50 12.53 31.70
N LEU A 301 13.27 13.46 32.26
CA LEU A 301 14.24 14.25 31.52
C LEU A 301 15.57 13.46 31.37
N PRO A 302 16.46 13.86 30.43
CA PRO A 302 17.74 13.18 30.22
C PRO A 302 18.67 13.15 31.45
N ASP A 303 18.50 14.11 32.36
CA ASP A 303 19.23 14.17 33.64
C ASP A 303 18.69 13.22 34.71
N GLY A 304 17.64 12.45 34.39
CA GLY A 304 16.98 11.52 35.31
C GLY A 304 15.97 12.17 36.24
N SER A 305 15.64 13.45 36.08
CA SER A 305 14.57 14.08 36.86
C SER A 305 13.17 13.68 36.37
N GLU A 306 12.27 13.37 37.31
CA GLU A 306 10.84 13.14 37.03
C GLU A 306 10.13 14.49 36.89
N GLN A 307 9.47 14.70 35.76
CA GLN A 307 8.58 15.83 35.51
C GLN A 307 7.15 15.34 35.37
N ARG A 308 6.20 16.27 35.56
CA ARG A 308 4.77 16.02 35.36
C ARG A 308 4.16 17.09 34.49
N VAL A 309 3.28 16.67 33.59
CA VAL A 309 2.41 17.57 32.84
C VAL A 309 0.96 17.24 33.19
N LEU A 310 0.12 18.28 33.31
CA LEU A 310 -1.33 18.14 33.40
C LEU A 310 -1.93 18.39 32.03
N LEU A 311 -2.78 17.47 31.58
CA LEU A 311 -3.37 17.46 30.24
C LEU A 311 -4.88 17.32 30.35
N GLU A 312 -5.61 17.94 29.43
CA GLU A 312 -7.05 17.71 29.26
C GLU A 312 -7.27 16.83 28.03
N ARG A 313 -8.05 15.76 28.19
CA ARG A 313 -8.32 14.80 27.11
C ARG A 313 -8.93 15.48 25.88
N GLU A 314 -9.80 16.48 26.10
CA GLU A 314 -10.41 17.29 25.05
C GLU A 314 -9.39 18.08 24.24
N GLN A 315 -8.42 18.73 24.88
CA GLN A 315 -7.38 19.49 24.18
C GLN A 315 -6.46 18.59 23.35
N VAL A 316 -6.17 17.38 23.84
CA VAL A 316 -5.42 16.37 23.08
C VAL A 316 -6.24 15.91 21.87
N ALA A 317 -7.52 15.59 22.07
CA ALA A 317 -8.43 15.16 21.01
C ALA A 317 -8.60 16.22 19.90
N GLU A 318 -8.70 17.49 20.28
CA GLU A 318 -8.76 18.62 19.34
C GLU A 318 -7.46 18.75 18.54
N THR A 319 -6.32 18.57 19.21
CA THR A 319 -4.99 18.59 18.57
C THR A 319 -4.88 17.47 17.54
N ILE A 320 -5.32 16.26 17.88
CA ILE A 320 -5.37 15.11 16.96
C ILE A 320 -6.31 15.40 15.78
N ALA A 321 -7.53 15.87 16.04
CA ALA A 321 -8.51 16.17 15.00
C ALA A 321 -8.02 17.24 14.01
N THR A 322 -7.33 18.26 14.51
CA THR A 322 -6.77 19.35 13.67
C THR A 322 -5.73 18.79 12.70
N GLU A 323 -4.78 18.01 13.20
CA GLU A 323 -3.72 17.44 12.35
C GLU A 323 -4.25 16.39 11.36
N LEU A 324 -5.26 15.59 11.76
CA LEU A 324 -5.98 14.70 10.85
C LEU A 324 -6.68 15.49 9.73
N LYS A 325 -7.44 16.53 10.09
CA LYS A 325 -8.15 17.40 9.14
C LYS A 325 -7.19 18.02 8.13
N ASP A 326 -6.04 18.51 8.57
CA ASP A 326 -5.04 19.12 7.68
C ASP A 326 -4.48 18.13 6.66
N VAL A 327 -4.27 16.88 7.05
CA VAL A 327 -3.82 15.82 6.14
C VAL A 327 -4.91 15.43 5.16
N PHE A 328 -6.15 15.24 5.62
CA PHE A 328 -7.27 14.95 4.72
C PHE A 328 -7.56 16.10 3.73
N ASN A 329 -7.45 17.35 4.17
CA ASN A 329 -7.50 18.50 3.28
C ASN A 329 -6.41 18.43 2.21
N SER A 330 -5.19 18.07 2.60
CA SER A 330 -4.07 17.93 1.65
C SER A 330 -4.32 16.82 0.62
N VAL A 331 -4.97 15.72 1.03
CA VAL A 331 -5.39 14.64 0.13
C VAL A 331 -6.46 15.14 -0.84
N SER A 332 -7.51 15.83 -0.34
CA SER A 332 -8.57 16.41 -1.17
C SER A 332 -8.00 17.39 -2.20
N ASP A 333 -7.17 18.34 -1.75
CA ASP A 333 -6.56 19.36 -2.60
C ASP A 333 -5.68 18.73 -3.70
N TYR A 334 -4.96 17.64 -3.37
CA TYR A 334 -4.18 16.91 -4.37
C TYR A 334 -5.08 16.24 -5.41
N ILE A 335 -6.15 15.55 -4.99
CA ILE A 335 -7.10 14.90 -5.88
C ILE A 335 -7.75 15.93 -6.80
N GLU A 336 -8.23 17.05 -6.26
CA GLU A 336 -8.82 18.14 -7.05
C GLU A 336 -7.85 18.72 -8.07
N ARG A 337 -6.58 18.93 -7.69
CA ARG A 337 -5.56 19.40 -8.62
C ARG A 337 -5.32 18.38 -9.73
N ALA A 338 -5.18 17.11 -9.40
CA ALA A 338 -4.96 16.04 -10.37
C ALA A 338 -6.15 15.91 -11.34
N ILE A 339 -7.38 16.03 -10.86
CA ILE A 339 -8.60 16.04 -11.69
C ILE A 339 -8.55 17.20 -12.70
N ARG A 340 -8.16 18.41 -12.27
CA ARG A 340 -8.01 19.58 -13.15
C ARG A 340 -6.91 19.38 -14.18
N GLU A 341 -5.75 18.86 -13.77
CA GLU A 341 -4.61 18.60 -14.66
C GLU A 341 -4.91 17.53 -15.72
N MET A 342 -5.65 16.48 -15.34
CA MET A 342 -6.10 15.43 -16.26
C MET A 342 -7.27 15.87 -17.15
N ASN A 343 -7.89 17.02 -16.86
CA ASN A 343 -9.10 17.52 -17.52
C ASN A 343 -10.21 16.43 -17.59
N THR A 344 -10.45 15.77 -16.46
CA THR A 344 -11.42 14.68 -16.33
C THR A 344 -12.38 14.93 -15.17
N THR A 345 -13.37 14.05 -15.01
CA THR A 345 -14.11 13.90 -13.75
C THR A 345 -13.72 12.57 -13.10
N ILE A 346 -13.81 12.50 -11.77
CA ILE A 346 -13.68 11.25 -11.01
C ILE A 346 -14.91 11.17 -10.10
N ASN A 347 -15.64 10.06 -10.19
CA ASN A 347 -16.73 9.73 -9.29
C ASN A 347 -16.19 8.84 -8.17
N LEU A 348 -16.42 9.26 -6.91
CA LEU A 348 -16.08 8.48 -5.72
C LEU A 348 -17.37 8.00 -5.02
N GLY A 349 -18.26 7.33 -5.76
CA GLY A 349 -19.58 6.93 -5.28
C GLY A 349 -19.56 5.95 -4.10
N ALA A 350 -18.50 5.14 -3.99
CA ALA A 350 -18.25 4.27 -2.84
C ALA A 350 -17.60 5.03 -1.67
N GLY A 351 -17.06 6.23 -1.93
CA GLY A 351 -16.47 7.11 -0.94
C GLY A 351 -14.98 6.87 -0.72
N PHE A 352 -14.56 7.01 0.54
CA PHE A 352 -13.18 6.90 0.96
C PHE A 352 -12.99 5.73 1.93
N VAL A 353 -11.89 5.01 1.77
CA VAL A 353 -11.52 3.91 2.65
C VAL A 353 -10.18 4.24 3.31
N ILE A 354 -10.15 4.29 4.63
CA ILE A 354 -8.96 4.60 5.41
C ILE A 354 -8.38 3.30 5.97
N THR A 355 -7.08 3.13 5.84
CA THR A 355 -6.35 2.02 6.45
C THR A 355 -5.00 2.50 7.01
N GLY A 356 -4.15 1.58 7.47
CA GLY A 356 -2.88 1.92 8.10
C GLY A 356 -3.02 2.23 9.60
N GLY A 357 -1.89 2.45 10.27
CA GLY A 357 -1.86 2.55 11.74
C GLY A 357 -2.65 3.71 12.33
N VAL A 358 -2.74 4.85 11.63
CA VAL A 358 -3.50 6.02 12.10
C VAL A 358 -5.01 5.79 12.03
N ALA A 359 -5.47 4.85 11.19
CA ALA A 359 -6.88 4.49 11.07
C ALA A 359 -7.49 3.91 12.35
N ARG A 360 -6.66 3.54 13.35
CA ARG A 360 -7.11 3.13 14.68
C ARG A 360 -7.59 4.28 15.56
N THR A 361 -7.39 5.54 15.14
CA THR A 361 -7.86 6.70 15.89
C THR A 361 -9.38 6.72 15.89
N GLU A 362 -9.98 6.67 17.07
CA GLU A 362 -11.44 6.71 17.21
C GLU A 362 -11.97 8.07 16.74
N GLY A 363 -13.02 8.07 15.92
CA GLY A 363 -13.60 9.29 15.36
C GLY A 363 -12.99 9.74 14.00
N ILE A 364 -12.01 9.01 13.47
CA ILE A 364 -11.28 9.42 12.26
C ILE A 364 -12.20 9.54 11.04
N GLU A 365 -13.21 8.66 10.93
CA GLU A 365 -14.19 8.66 9.83
C GLU A 365 -14.97 9.98 9.77
N GLN A 366 -15.35 10.54 10.93
CA GLN A 366 -16.11 11.78 11.03
C GLN A 366 -15.25 12.98 10.60
N VAL A 367 -13.99 13.04 11.07
CA VAL A 367 -13.06 14.10 10.67
C VAL A 367 -12.80 14.03 9.16
N ALA A 368 -12.56 12.83 8.64
CA ALA A 368 -12.33 12.59 7.22
C ALA A 368 -13.56 12.92 6.36
N SER A 369 -14.75 12.52 6.80
CA SER A 369 -16.01 12.72 6.06
C SER A 369 -16.29 14.19 5.77
N LEU A 370 -15.92 15.09 6.68
CA LEU A 370 -16.04 16.52 6.46
C LEU A 370 -14.85 17.09 5.66
N ALA A 371 -13.63 16.69 5.99
CA ALA A 371 -12.41 17.25 5.39
C ALA A 371 -12.20 16.84 3.93
N LEU A 372 -12.63 15.64 3.55
CA LEU A 372 -12.57 15.09 2.17
C LEU A 372 -13.75 15.52 1.31
N SER A 373 -14.68 16.30 1.86
CA SER A 373 -15.84 16.79 1.12
C SER A 373 -15.41 17.82 0.07
N PRO A 374 -15.74 17.63 -1.23
CA PRO A 374 -15.36 18.55 -2.31
C PRO A 374 -15.91 19.97 -2.12
N ASN A 375 -17.05 20.09 -1.44
CA ASN A 375 -17.68 21.38 -1.14
C ASN A 375 -17.49 21.78 0.34
N ARG A 376 -16.82 20.96 1.15
CA ARG A 376 -16.55 21.17 2.59
C ARG A 376 -17.80 21.30 3.48
N TYR A 377 -18.99 21.05 2.95
CA TYR A 377 -20.27 21.16 3.66
C TYR A 377 -21.10 19.87 3.60
N THR A 378 -20.88 19.00 2.62
CA THR A 378 -21.61 17.75 2.43
C THR A 378 -20.74 16.56 2.85
N PRO A 379 -21.04 15.88 3.97
CA PRO A 379 -20.28 14.72 4.41
C PRO A 379 -20.18 13.66 3.31
N VAL A 380 -18.99 13.12 3.10
CA VAL A 380 -18.76 12.00 2.17
C VAL A 380 -18.73 10.67 2.92
N LYS A 381 -19.04 9.56 2.24
CA LYS A 381 -18.91 8.23 2.82
C LYS A 381 -17.45 7.95 3.14
N VAL A 382 -17.17 7.59 4.37
CA VAL A 382 -15.84 7.17 4.81
C VAL A 382 -15.99 5.90 5.64
N LYS A 383 -15.10 4.94 5.44
CA LYS A 383 -14.96 3.81 6.36
C LYS A 383 -13.50 3.49 6.67
N VAL A 384 -13.24 2.94 7.85
CA VAL A 384 -11.98 2.27 8.17
C VAL A 384 -12.03 0.82 7.73
N ALA A 385 -10.97 0.32 7.10
CA ALA A 385 -10.89 -1.06 6.65
C ALA A 385 -9.62 -1.77 7.12
N SER A 386 -9.78 -3.04 7.51
CA SER A 386 -8.72 -3.99 7.78
C SER A 386 -8.68 -5.05 6.68
N PRO A 387 -7.56 -5.78 6.52
CA PRO A 387 -7.45 -6.81 5.50
C PRO A 387 -8.54 -7.87 5.62
N CYS A 388 -9.18 -8.18 4.49
CA CYS A 388 -10.21 -9.21 4.40
C CYS A 388 -9.65 -10.47 3.74
N ARG A 389 -10.34 -11.62 3.92
CA ARG A 389 -9.96 -12.91 3.31
C ARG A 389 -8.50 -13.30 3.65
N VAL A 390 -8.21 -13.32 4.95
CA VAL A 390 -6.93 -13.75 5.51
C VAL A 390 -7.18 -14.81 6.59
N LYS A 391 -6.43 -15.92 6.55
CA LYS A 391 -6.36 -16.92 7.62
C LYS A 391 -4.97 -16.84 8.26
N TRP A 392 -4.92 -16.85 9.59
CA TRP A 392 -3.68 -16.76 10.36
C TRP A 392 -3.43 -18.11 11.05
N GLU A 393 -2.31 -18.77 10.72
CA GLU A 393 -1.99 -20.11 11.23
C GLU A 393 -1.63 -20.15 12.71
N ASP A 394 -1.19 -19.03 13.29
CA ASP A 394 -0.91 -18.90 14.72
C ASP A 394 -2.18 -18.94 15.60
N GLY A 395 -3.37 -19.12 14.99
CA GLY A 395 -4.66 -19.02 15.68
C GLY A 395 -4.93 -17.61 16.22
N GLY A 396 -4.14 -16.62 15.80
CA GLY A 396 -4.17 -15.25 16.28
C GLY A 396 -5.41 -14.48 15.85
N GLN A 397 -5.70 -13.41 16.59
CA GLN A 397 -6.76 -12.47 16.22
C GLN A 397 -6.44 -11.81 14.87
N PRO A 398 -7.46 -11.53 14.03
CA PRO A 398 -7.30 -10.73 12.83
C PRO A 398 -6.52 -9.45 13.12
N ARG A 399 -5.44 -9.22 12.36
CA ARG A 399 -4.64 -8.00 12.47
C ARG A 399 -5.43 -6.80 11.94
N GLY A 400 -5.18 -5.62 12.51
CA GLY A 400 -5.93 -4.42 12.18
C GLY A 400 -5.48 -3.74 10.88
N PRO A 401 -5.92 -2.49 10.65
CA PRO A 401 -5.63 -1.72 9.44
C PRO A 401 -4.14 -1.55 9.14
N GLU A 402 -3.28 -1.56 10.16
CA GLU A 402 -1.82 -1.47 10.03
C GLU A 402 -1.16 -2.62 9.27
N SER A 403 -1.87 -3.74 9.07
CA SER A 403 -1.37 -4.92 8.38
C SER A 403 -1.69 -4.94 6.87
N ALA A 404 -2.42 -3.94 6.36
CA ALA A 404 -2.91 -3.93 4.98
C ALA A 404 -1.81 -4.02 3.93
N VAL A 405 -0.74 -3.25 4.07
CA VAL A 405 0.39 -3.32 3.15
C VAL A 405 1.01 -4.71 3.14
N ALA A 406 1.26 -5.30 4.32
CA ALA A 406 1.87 -6.61 4.44
C ALA A 406 1.04 -7.70 3.73
N VAL A 407 -0.27 -7.76 4.00
CA VAL A 407 -1.18 -8.70 3.32
C VAL A 407 -1.21 -8.44 1.81
N GLY A 408 -1.27 -7.17 1.41
CA GLY A 408 -1.25 -6.75 0.01
C GLY A 408 0.01 -7.15 -0.74
N LEU A 409 1.17 -7.16 -0.09
CA LEU A 409 2.42 -7.63 -0.68
C LEU A 409 2.32 -9.10 -1.10
N LEU A 410 1.70 -9.96 -0.28
CA LEU A 410 1.52 -11.37 -0.64
C LEU A 410 0.61 -11.53 -1.86
N ARG A 411 -0.52 -10.82 -1.92
CA ARG A 411 -1.42 -10.85 -3.08
C ARG A 411 -0.74 -10.35 -4.35
N PHE A 412 0.01 -9.25 -4.26
CA PHE A 412 0.80 -8.73 -5.36
C PHE A 412 1.84 -9.74 -5.86
N GLY A 413 2.53 -10.43 -4.93
CA GLY A 413 3.48 -11.49 -5.27
C GLY A 413 2.85 -12.62 -6.08
N ARG A 414 1.66 -13.08 -5.67
CA ARG A 414 0.92 -14.12 -6.39
C ARG A 414 0.60 -13.71 -7.82
N ALA A 415 0.12 -12.48 -8.01
CA ALA A 415 -0.20 -11.94 -9.33
C ALA A 415 1.04 -11.85 -10.24
N ASP A 416 2.19 -11.41 -9.71
CA ASP A 416 3.44 -11.36 -10.47
C ASP A 416 3.92 -12.75 -10.91
N ILE A 417 3.79 -13.76 -10.04
CA ILE A 417 4.14 -15.15 -10.39
C ILE A 417 3.22 -15.69 -11.48
N ASP A 418 1.91 -15.44 -11.39
CA ASP A 418 0.96 -15.87 -12.42
C ASP A 418 1.29 -15.24 -13.78
N GLU A 419 1.63 -13.94 -13.81
CA GLU A 419 2.04 -13.25 -15.04
C GLU A 419 3.34 -13.83 -15.63
N ARG A 420 4.31 -14.19 -14.78
CA ARG A 420 5.57 -14.84 -15.20
C ARG A 420 5.34 -16.24 -15.76
N LEU A 421 4.43 -17.02 -15.15
CA LEU A 421 4.10 -18.36 -15.64
C LEU A 421 3.38 -18.31 -17.00
N GLN A 422 2.49 -17.32 -17.20
CA GLN A 422 1.79 -17.12 -18.48
C GLN A 422 2.68 -16.55 -19.59
N SER A 423 3.82 -15.93 -19.26
CA SER A 423 4.74 -15.36 -20.23
C SER A 423 5.84 -16.32 -20.70
N GLN A 424 5.95 -17.51 -20.11
CA GLN A 424 6.80 -18.57 -20.65
C GLN A 424 6.16 -19.19 -21.89
N PRO A 425 6.87 -19.33 -23.01
CA PRO A 425 6.34 -20.02 -24.18
C PRO A 425 6.11 -21.49 -23.83
N GLU A 426 4.90 -22.01 -24.11
CA GLU A 426 4.61 -23.43 -24.04
C GLU A 426 5.64 -24.19 -24.87
N VAL A 427 6.50 -24.96 -24.20
CA VAL A 427 7.26 -26.02 -24.87
C VAL A 427 6.21 -27.02 -25.36
N GLN A 428 6.04 -27.09 -26.68
CA GLN A 428 5.11 -28.00 -27.34
C GLN A 428 5.34 -29.44 -26.86
N SER A 429 4.56 -29.89 -25.89
CA SER A 429 4.36 -31.31 -25.65
C SER A 429 3.16 -31.74 -26.50
N SER A 430 3.44 -32.61 -27.45
CA SER A 430 2.50 -33.16 -28.40
C SER A 430 1.56 -34.10 -27.65
N GLY A 431 0.31 -33.69 -27.44
CA GLY A 431 -0.74 -34.55 -26.87
C GLY A 431 -2.10 -33.87 -26.84
N SER A 432 -3.03 -34.40 -27.63
CA SER A 432 -4.49 -34.13 -27.64
C SER A 432 -5.07 -33.89 -26.24
N GLY A 433 -6.05 -33.02 -25.97
CA GLY A 433 -6.92 -32.20 -26.78
C GLY A 433 -8.03 -31.67 -25.85
N VAL A 434 -8.47 -30.42 -26.05
CA VAL A 434 -9.72 -29.79 -25.56
C VAL A 434 -9.89 -29.59 -24.03
N GLY A 435 -9.22 -30.35 -23.15
CA GLY A 435 -9.37 -30.22 -21.69
C GLY A 435 -8.64 -29.03 -21.03
N GLY A 436 -7.47 -28.62 -21.56
CA GLY A 436 -6.66 -27.55 -20.98
C GLY A 436 -7.17 -26.13 -21.26
N PHE A 437 -7.75 -25.92 -22.45
CA PHE A 437 -8.25 -24.62 -22.88
C PHE A 437 -9.51 -24.19 -22.11
N LEU A 438 -10.41 -25.13 -21.79
CA LEU A 438 -11.62 -24.85 -21.00
C LEU A 438 -11.32 -24.59 -19.51
N ARG A 439 -10.23 -25.14 -18.98
CA ARG A 439 -9.78 -24.86 -17.61
C ARG A 439 -9.10 -23.49 -17.49
N MET A 440 -8.29 -23.13 -18.50
CA MET A 440 -7.64 -21.81 -18.61
C MET A 440 -8.65 -20.65 -18.74
N VAL A 441 -9.74 -20.84 -19.48
CA VAL A 441 -10.80 -19.82 -19.61
C VAL A 441 -11.64 -19.71 -18.32
N ARG A 442 -11.95 -20.83 -17.65
CA ARG A 442 -12.75 -20.84 -16.42
C ARG A 442 -12.00 -20.27 -15.22
N ASP A 443 -10.71 -20.56 -15.08
CA ASP A 443 -9.89 -20.05 -13.97
C ASP A 443 -9.54 -18.55 -14.18
N TRP A 444 -9.63 -18.04 -15.41
CA TRP A 444 -9.46 -16.62 -15.73
C TRP A 444 -10.75 -15.80 -15.50
N PHE A 445 -11.93 -16.35 -15.84
CA PHE A 445 -13.22 -15.67 -15.58
C PHE A 445 -13.58 -15.51 -14.11
N ASN A 446 -13.10 -16.40 -13.23
CA ASN A 446 -13.40 -16.33 -11.80
C ASN A 446 -12.49 -15.37 -11.01
N LYS A 447 -11.37 -14.90 -11.59
CA LYS A 447 -10.43 -13.96 -10.95
C LYS A 447 -10.73 -12.48 -11.23
N GLU A 448 -11.60 -12.16 -12.19
CA GLU A 448 -11.90 -10.77 -12.62
C GLU A 448 -13.40 -10.39 -12.56
N LEU A 449 -14.20 -11.12 -11.77
CA LEU A 449 -15.52 -10.65 -11.31
C LEU A 449 -15.45 -10.24 -9.83
#